data_AF-A0A1F3QGM3-F1
#
_entry.id   AF-A0A1F3QGM3-F1
#
_cell.length_a   1.000
_cell.length_b   1.000
_cell.length_c   1.000
_cell.angle_alpha   90.00
_cell.angle_beta   90.00
_cell.angle_gamma   90.00
#
_symmetry.space_group_name_H-M   'P 1'
#
loop_
_entity.id
_entity.type
_entity.pdbx_description
1 polymer ?
#
loop_
_entity_poly.entity_id
_entity_poly.type
_entity_poly.pdbx_seq_one_letter_code
_entity_poly.pdbx_strand_id
1 'polypeptide(L)'
;MSAKLDKAQYSRIENGKTDPSVSTVERIAQALGVTLSELFAKPDELKEVHSIDKSMMEKVVLIEKLSDKERNTLYFMLDAFLGKQKLKDVLSNVLQDVK
;
A
#
# COMPACT_ATOMS: atom_id res chain seq x y z
N MET A 1 8.29 -13.87 -17.07
CA MET A 1 7.40 -14.95 -17.55
C MET A 1 6.42 -14.33 -18.55
N SER A 2 6.17 -14.95 -19.71
CA SER A 2 5.19 -14.43 -20.68
C SER A 2 3.78 -14.95 -20.35
N ALA A 3 2.74 -14.13 -20.53
CA ALA A 3 1.33 -14.48 -20.23
C ALA A 3 0.77 -15.66 -21.05
N LYS A 4 1.58 -16.25 -21.95
CA LYS A 4 1.20 -17.33 -22.89
C LYS A 4 -0.03 -16.94 -23.71
N LEU A 5 -0.01 -15.73 -24.26
CA LEU A 5 -0.99 -15.18 -25.18
C LEU A 5 -0.32 -14.94 -26.53
N ASP A 6 -1.01 -15.27 -27.62
CA ASP A 6 -0.54 -14.86 -28.94
C ASP A 6 -0.78 -13.34 -29.17
N LYS A 7 -0.05 -12.76 -30.12
CA LYS A 7 -0.10 -11.31 -30.40
C LYS A 7 -1.50 -10.83 -30.80
N ALA A 8 -2.27 -11.67 -31.49
CA ALA A 8 -3.62 -11.32 -31.94
C ALA A 8 -4.62 -11.36 -30.77
N GLN A 9 -4.52 -12.35 -29.88
CA GLN A 9 -5.29 -12.43 -28.64
C GLN A 9 -5.03 -11.23 -27.75
N TYR A 10 -3.76 -10.88 -27.54
CA TYR A 10 -3.36 -9.71 -26.77
C TYR A 10 -3.98 -8.43 -27.34
N SER A 11 -3.83 -8.22 -28.65
CA SER A 11 -4.40 -7.05 -29.34
C SER A 11 -5.93 -7.00 -29.21
N ARG A 12 -6.63 -8.13 -29.32
CA ARG A 12 -8.09 -8.14 -29.15
C ARG A 12 -8.52 -7.76 -27.73
N ILE A 13 -7.80 -8.22 -26.71
CA ILE A 13 -8.05 -7.88 -25.31
C ILE A 13 -7.83 -6.37 -25.08
N GLU A 14 -6.70 -5.81 -25.52
CA GLU A 14 -6.40 -4.38 -25.35
C GLU A 14 -7.41 -3.47 -26.06
N ASN A 15 -7.97 -3.92 -27.19
CA ASN A 15 -8.95 -3.15 -27.95
C ASN A 15 -10.40 -3.45 -27.54
N GLY A 16 -10.63 -4.18 -26.44
CA GLY A 16 -11.98 -4.51 -25.95
C GLY A 16 -12.79 -5.39 -26.90
N LYS A 17 -12.13 -6.10 -27.83
CA LYS A 17 -12.79 -7.00 -28.80
C LYS A 17 -13.01 -8.40 -28.25
N THR A 18 -12.38 -8.74 -27.12
CA THR A 18 -12.51 -10.05 -26.47
C THR A 18 -12.30 -9.89 -24.98
N ASP A 19 -13.26 -10.37 -24.19
CA ASP A 19 -13.11 -10.45 -22.75
C ASP A 19 -12.25 -11.65 -22.36
N PRO A 20 -11.15 -11.44 -21.60
CA PRO A 20 -10.31 -12.53 -21.14
C PRO A 20 -11.01 -13.36 -20.04
N SER A 21 -10.69 -14.65 -19.97
CA SER A 21 -11.04 -15.48 -18.81
C SER A 21 -10.28 -15.00 -17.56
N VAL A 22 -10.80 -15.30 -16.36
CA VAL A 22 -10.11 -15.00 -15.09
C VAL A 22 -8.68 -15.59 -15.07
N SER A 23 -8.52 -16.83 -15.52
CA SER A 23 -7.22 -17.49 -15.66
C SER A 23 -6.26 -16.79 -16.65
N THR A 24 -6.79 -16.02 -17.59
CA THR A 24 -5.99 -15.21 -18.50
C THR A 24 -5.57 -13.91 -17.84
N VAL A 25 -6.48 -13.28 -17.10
CA VAL A 25 -6.17 -12.08 -16.30
C VAL A 25 -5.07 -12.38 -15.25
N GLU A 26 -5.14 -13.52 -14.57
CA GLU A 26 -4.10 -13.97 -13.63
C GLU A 26 -2.71 -14.09 -14.29
N ARG A 27 -2.65 -14.71 -15.48
CA ARG A 27 -1.40 -14.85 -16.23
C ARG A 27 -0.85 -13.51 -16.71
N ILE A 28 -1.73 -12.57 -17.06
CA ILE A 28 -1.35 -11.20 -17.43
C ILE A 28 -0.76 -10.48 -16.21
N ALA A 29 -1.44 -10.52 -15.05
CA ALA A 29 -0.96 -9.91 -13.80
C ALA A 29 0.44 -10.44 -13.41
N GLN A 30 0.62 -11.76 -13.42
CA GLN A 30 1.90 -12.41 -13.13
C GLN A 30 3.01 -12.01 -14.13
N ALA A 31 2.68 -11.89 -15.42
CA ALA A 31 3.63 -11.49 -16.44
C ALA A 31 4.07 -10.02 -16.29
N LEU A 32 3.16 -9.15 -15.84
CA LEU A 32 3.40 -7.74 -15.58
C LEU A 32 4.03 -7.48 -14.19
N GLY A 33 4.05 -8.48 -13.30
CA GLY A 33 4.57 -8.34 -11.94
C GLY A 33 3.66 -7.52 -11.02
N VAL A 34 2.37 -7.46 -11.32
CA VAL A 34 1.34 -6.75 -10.54
C VAL A 34 0.35 -7.73 -9.91
N THR A 35 -0.37 -7.29 -8.90
CA THR A 35 -1.50 -7.97 -8.29
C THR A 35 -2.73 -7.87 -9.18
N LEU A 36 -3.69 -8.79 -9.02
CA LEU A 36 -4.96 -8.71 -9.74
C LEU A 36 -5.71 -7.41 -9.45
N SER A 37 -5.71 -6.96 -8.19
CA SER A 37 -6.36 -5.71 -7.77
C SER A 37 -5.85 -4.48 -8.54
N GLU A 38 -4.55 -4.44 -8.86
CA GLU A 38 -3.95 -3.35 -9.64
C GLU A 38 -4.45 -3.28 -11.08
N LEU A 39 -4.90 -4.40 -11.67
CA LEU A 39 -5.49 -4.41 -13.01
C LEU A 39 -6.91 -3.82 -13.06
N PHE A 40 -7.61 -3.81 -11.92
CA PHE A 40 -9.00 -3.34 -11.81
C PHE A 40 -9.12 -1.98 -11.12
N ALA A 41 -8.06 -1.51 -10.47
CA ALA A 41 -8.03 -0.21 -9.82
C ALA A 41 -8.18 0.90 -10.86
N LYS A 42 -9.04 1.89 -10.57
CA LYS A 42 -9.10 3.08 -11.43
C LYS A 42 -7.81 3.90 -11.27
N PRO A 43 -7.36 4.63 -12.31
CA PRO A 43 -6.18 5.47 -12.24
C PRO A 43 -6.15 6.45 -11.06
N ASP A 44 -7.32 6.91 -10.59
CA ASP A 44 -7.44 7.78 -9.41
C ASP A 44 -7.50 7.02 -8.08
N GLU A 45 -7.83 5.73 -8.08
CA GLU A 45 -7.83 4.84 -6.89
C GLU A 45 -6.43 4.28 -6.60
N LEU A 46 -5.51 4.33 -7.57
CA LEU A 46 -4.10 3.95 -7.39
C LEU A 46 -3.30 4.90 -6.46
N LYS A 47 -3.87 6.05 -6.08
CA LYS A 47 -3.17 7.09 -5.30
C LYS A 47 -3.10 6.82 -3.81
N GLU A 48 -4.00 6.02 -3.23
CA GLU A 48 -4.08 5.88 -1.77
C GLU A 48 -3.61 4.52 -1.22
N VAL A 49 -3.57 3.46 -2.03
CA VAL A 49 -3.22 2.11 -1.53
C VAL A 49 -1.76 1.71 -1.79
N HIS A 50 -1.10 2.27 -2.81
CA HIS A 50 0.30 1.93 -3.14
C HIS A 50 1.35 2.71 -2.35
N SER A 51 0.90 3.64 -1.50
CA SER A 51 1.76 4.52 -0.72
C SER A 51 1.53 4.36 0.78
N ILE A 52 1.14 3.17 1.26
CA ILE A 52 1.68 2.73 2.56
C ILE A 52 3.16 2.60 2.29
N ASP A 53 3.85 3.73 2.47
CA ASP A 53 5.19 4.05 1.99
C ASP A 53 6.02 2.77 2.02
N LYS A 54 6.45 2.26 0.86
CA LYS A 54 7.19 0.98 0.79
C LYS A 54 8.34 0.98 1.80
N SER A 55 8.94 2.16 2.02
CA SER A 55 9.91 2.48 3.06
C SER A 55 9.41 2.18 4.50
N MET A 56 8.17 2.53 4.83
CA MET A 56 7.55 2.23 6.13
C MET A 56 7.31 0.73 6.31
N MET A 57 6.78 0.03 5.31
CA MET A 57 6.59 -1.42 5.40
C MET A 57 7.91 -2.17 5.52
N GLU A 58 8.94 -1.75 4.78
CA GLU A 58 10.30 -2.28 4.93
C GLU A 58 10.83 -2.08 6.36
N LYS A 59 10.61 -0.90 6.96
CA LYS A 59 10.98 -0.64 8.37
C LYS A 59 10.18 -1.50 9.35
N VAL A 60 8.89 -1.73 9.13
CA VAL A 60 8.06 -2.61 9.97
C VAL A 60 8.61 -4.04 9.98
N VAL A 61 8.96 -4.57 8.80
CA VAL A 61 9.60 -5.91 8.68
C VAL A 61 10.94 -5.98 9.42
N LEU A 62 11.71 -4.89 9.45
CA LEU A 62 12.96 -4.82 10.23
C LEU A 62 12.69 -4.81 11.75
N ILE A 63 11.64 -4.11 12.21
CA ILE A 63 11.25 -4.07 13.62
C ILE A 63 10.80 -5.44 14.13
N GLU A 64 10.14 -6.24 13.29
CA GLU A 64 9.75 -7.61 13.64
C GLU A 64 10.96 -8.50 13.93
N LYS A 65 12.11 -8.25 13.31
CA LYS A 65 13.34 -9.03 13.49
C LYS A 65 14.13 -8.64 14.75
N LEU A 66 13.77 -7.56 15.44
CA LEU A 66 14.44 -7.12 16.66
C LEU A 66 14.12 -8.03 17.85
N SER A 67 14.96 -7.97 18.89
CA SER A 67 14.65 -8.62 20.16
C SER A 67 13.45 -7.96 20.85
N ASP A 68 12.77 -8.68 21.73
CA ASP A 68 11.60 -8.14 22.43
C ASP A 68 11.93 -6.89 23.26
N LYS A 69 13.15 -6.83 23.82
CA LYS A 69 13.63 -5.66 24.58
C LYS A 69 13.77 -4.42 23.68
N GLU A 70 14.35 -4.58 22.49
CA GLU A 70 14.52 -3.50 21.53
C GLU A 70 13.17 -3.05 20.95
N ARG A 71 12.28 -4.00 20.62
CA ARG A 71 10.92 -3.71 20.13
C ARG A 71 10.11 -2.94 21.16
N ASN A 72 10.15 -3.36 22.43
CA ASN A 72 9.49 -2.66 23.54
C ASN A 72 10.03 -1.24 23.74
N THR A 73 11.33 -1.03 23.50
CA THR A 73 11.93 0.31 23.56
C THR A 73 11.35 1.22 22.47
N LEU A 74 11.16 0.70 21.25
CA LEU A 74 10.53 1.46 20.16
C LEU A 74 9.06 1.79 20.46
N TYR A 75 8.30 0.86 21.05
CA TYR A 75 6.93 1.13 21.49
C TYR A 75 6.87 2.26 22.52
N PHE A 76 7.76 2.23 23.52
CA PHE A 76 7.81 3.29 24.52
C PHE A 76 8.14 4.66 23.90
N MET A 77 9.07 4.71 22.95
CA MET A 77 9.38 5.96 22.22
C MET A 77 8.18 6.46 21.42
N LEU A 78 7.46 5.56 20.74
CA LEU A 78 6.26 5.90 19.98
C LEU A 78 5.18 6.48 20.89
N ASP A 79 4.92 5.83 22.03
CA ASP A 79 3.96 6.29 23.04
C ASP A 79 4.34 7.67 23.59
N ALA A 80 5.62 7.92 23.86
CA ALA A 80 6.10 9.22 24.31
C ALA A 80 5.84 10.33 23.26
N PHE A 81 6.04 10.04 21.97
CA PHE A 81 5.77 10.99 20.90
C PHE A 81 4.28 11.23 20.70
N LEU A 82 3.45 10.17 20.74
CA LEU A 82 2.00 10.30 20.65
C LEU A 82 1.43 11.08 21.84
N GLY A 83 1.95 10.83 23.05
CA GLY A 83 1.58 11.59 24.24
C GLY A 83 1.91 13.08 24.10
N LYS A 84 3.12 13.40 23.61
CA LYS A 84 3.53 14.79 23.31
C LYS A 84 2.64 15.45 22.27
N GLN A 85 2.26 14.73 21.21
CA GLN A 85 1.36 15.24 20.18
C GLN A 85 -0.02 15.55 20.75
N LYS A 86 -0.63 14.59 21.46
CA LYS A 86 -1.93 14.78 22.12
C LYS A 86 -1.93 15.98 23.06
N LEU A 87 -0.89 16.13 23.87
CA LEU A 87 -0.77 17.28 24.78
C LEU A 87 -0.73 18.60 24.00
N LYS A 88 0.06 18.67 22.92
CA LYS A 88 0.12 19.86 22.05
C LYS A 88 -1.24 20.18 21.43
N ASP A 89 -1.95 19.17 20.96
CA ASP A 89 -3.26 19.35 20.31
C ASP A 89 -4.30 19.86 21.31
N VAL A 90 -4.36 19.26 22.50
CA VAL A 90 -5.24 19.71 23.60
C VAL A 90 -4.95 21.15 23.99
N LEU A 91 -3.68 21.51 24.18
CA LEU A 91 -3.29 22.89 24.52
C LEU A 91 -3.65 23.88 23.41
N SER A 92 -3.46 23.49 22.14
CA SER A 92 -3.78 24.34 21.01
C SER A 92 -5.28 24.62 20.91
N ASN A 93 -6.12 23.61 21.16
CA ASN A 93 -7.58 23.74 21.17
C ASN A 93 -8.05 24.67 22.30
N VAL A 94 -7.55 24.47 23.54
CA VAL A 94 -7.91 25.32 24.68
C VAL A 94 -7.51 26.79 24.46
N LEU A 95 -6.36 27.05 23.84
CA LEU A 95 -5.91 28.42 23.54
C LEU A 95 -6.75 29.10 22.44
N GLN A 96 -7.37 28.32 21.55
CA GLN A 96 -8.29 28.86 20.53
C GLN A 96 -9.65 29.21 21.12
N ASP A 97 -10.15 28.43 22.09
CA ASP A 97 -11.44 28.68 22.75
C ASP A 97 -11.45 29.89 23.69
N VAL A 98 -10.28 30.45 24.04
CA VAL A 98 -10.13 31.60 24.94
C VAL A 98 -10.00 32.94 24.17
N LYS A 99 -10.02 32.93 22.83
CA LYS A 99 -10.08 34.13 21.98
C LYS A 99 -11.49 34.44 21.52
#